data_AF-A0A963LFB8-F1
#
_entry.id   AF-A0A963LFB8-F1
#
_cell.length_a   1.000
_cell.length_b   1.000
_cell.length_c   1.000
_cell.angle_alpha   90.00
_cell.angle_beta   90.00
_cell.angle_gamma   90.00
#
_symmetry.space_group_name_H-M   'P 1'
#
loop_
_entity.id
_entity.type
_entity.pdbx_description
1 polymer ?
#
loop_
_entity_poly.entity_id
_entity_poly.type
_entity_poly.pdbx_seq_one_letter_code
_entity_poly.pdbx_strand_id
1 'polypeptide(L)'
;EDNALLRYMQEVQFVGGEAPKVIWGPIRPERRTLLTSQDARCFKAADGLPNWSTSEWFRPKQGIGAIVSKQGDDANPGILTAKMTFRGPDVAPETEILLRRGSSRLESSVRDYVEGYRWACMNKGDPPVETVQTFVYVLDDGTLPAPAALTLPQFLSAVDKITEQKVRFDFTTMGCPFNLRLRYWHPFMSNDVADSNPNRREFVEWLRKVSVKPELNPDNKLAGREFDVSVPCLVLDLL
;
A
#
# COMPACT_ATOMS: atom_id res chain seq x y z
N GLU A 1 9.31 -24.98 -22.34
CA GLU A 1 8.31 -24.52 -21.37
C GLU A 1 8.79 -23.19 -20.84
N ASP A 2 8.12 -22.11 -21.24
CA ASP A 2 8.50 -20.74 -20.91
C ASP A 2 8.02 -20.42 -19.49
N ASN A 3 8.94 -20.40 -18.54
CA ASN A 3 8.69 -20.00 -17.16
C ASN A 3 8.50 -18.48 -17.09
N ALA A 4 7.31 -18.05 -16.68
CA ALA A 4 7.00 -16.65 -16.39
C ALA A 4 7.92 -16.10 -15.26
N LEU A 5 8.66 -15.03 -15.55
CA LEU A 5 9.47 -14.25 -14.60
C LEU A 5 8.59 -13.36 -13.72
N LEU A 6 9.00 -13.12 -12.48
CA LEU A 6 8.31 -12.17 -11.59
C LEU A 6 8.92 -10.76 -11.74
N ARG A 7 8.07 -9.74 -11.90
CA ARG A 7 8.44 -8.32 -11.81
C ARG A 7 7.94 -7.76 -10.49
N TYR A 8 8.58 -6.73 -9.93
CA TYR A 8 7.98 -6.00 -8.82
C TYR A 8 7.48 -4.62 -9.22
N MET A 9 6.40 -4.18 -8.59
CA MET A 9 5.99 -2.78 -8.53
C MET A 9 6.33 -2.24 -7.14
N GLN A 10 6.91 -1.04 -7.11
CA GLN A 10 7.21 -0.33 -5.87
C GLN A 10 6.16 0.74 -5.60
N GLU A 11 5.70 0.75 -4.37
CA GLU A 11 4.88 1.81 -3.83
C GLU A 11 5.57 2.33 -2.57
N VAL A 12 6.29 3.45 -2.70
CA VAL A 12 7.04 4.07 -1.59
C VAL A 12 6.13 5.02 -0.83
N GLN A 13 6.02 4.85 0.49
CA GLN A 13 5.38 5.79 1.40
C GLN A 13 6.42 6.33 2.41
N PHE A 14 6.42 7.64 2.67
CA PHE A 14 7.35 8.29 3.61
C PHE A 14 6.58 8.71 4.87
N VAL A 15 7.11 8.44 6.08
CA VAL A 15 6.39 8.66 7.35
C VAL A 15 7.22 9.52 8.31
N GLY A 16 6.86 10.80 8.45
CA GLY A 16 7.52 11.72 9.39
C GLY A 16 6.75 11.90 10.70
N GLY A 17 7.39 11.60 11.84
CA GLY A 17 7.30 12.43 13.06
C GLY A 17 6.30 12.07 14.17
N GLU A 18 5.08 11.58 13.93
CA GLU A 18 4.12 11.18 15.00
C GLU A 18 3.16 10.06 14.51
N ALA A 19 2.46 9.39 15.44
CA ALA A 19 1.65 8.17 15.26
C ALA A 19 1.01 7.96 13.86
N PRO A 20 1.06 6.71 13.31
CA PRO A 20 0.90 6.42 11.89
C PRO A 20 -0.38 7.01 11.30
N LYS A 21 -0.21 7.93 10.35
CA LYS A 21 -1.26 8.45 9.46
C LYS A 21 -0.87 8.21 8.02
N VAL A 22 -1.84 7.69 7.28
CA VAL A 22 -1.67 6.99 6.00
C VAL A 22 -2.08 7.94 4.89
N ILE A 23 -1.21 8.12 3.90
CA ILE A 23 -1.46 8.98 2.74
C ILE A 23 -1.21 8.14 1.49
N TRP A 24 -2.22 8.05 0.61
CA TRP A 24 -2.17 7.36 -0.68
C TRP A 24 -2.36 8.36 -1.83
N GLY A 25 -1.56 8.22 -2.88
CA GLY A 25 -1.61 9.03 -4.11
C GLY A 25 -0.23 9.52 -4.56
N PRO A 26 -0.04 9.95 -5.82
CA PRO A 26 1.21 10.56 -6.27
C PRO A 26 1.49 11.76 -5.37
N ILE A 27 2.51 11.62 -4.51
CA ILE A 27 3.03 12.59 -3.53
C ILE A 27 2.11 13.81 -3.37
N ARG A 28 1.10 13.69 -2.50
CA ARG A 28 0.41 14.86 -1.95
C ARG A 28 0.38 14.76 -0.42
N PRO A 29 1.22 15.54 0.29
CA PRO A 29 1.31 15.47 1.74
C PRO A 29 0.05 16.04 2.38
N GLU A 30 -0.73 15.17 3.03
CA GLU A 30 -1.92 15.58 3.77
C GLU A 30 -1.56 15.83 5.25
N ARG A 31 -1.34 17.13 5.53
CA ARG A 31 -1.03 17.81 6.81
C ARG A 31 0.45 17.95 7.20
N ARG A 32 1.06 19.01 6.65
CA ARG A 32 2.04 19.94 7.28
C ARG A 32 2.94 19.37 8.41
N THR A 33 3.71 18.34 8.10
CA THR A 33 5.17 18.49 8.19
C THR A 33 5.64 18.17 6.78
N LEU A 34 5.71 19.22 5.97
CA LEU A 34 5.99 19.12 4.54
C LEU A 34 7.40 18.54 4.38
N LEU A 35 7.49 17.26 4.01
CA LEU A 35 8.52 16.85 3.07
C LEU A 35 8.19 17.64 1.80
N THR A 36 8.91 18.74 1.61
CA THR A 36 8.83 19.56 0.42
C THR A 36 9.17 18.70 -0.81
N SER A 37 8.82 19.12 -2.02
CA SER A 37 9.30 18.46 -3.25
C SER A 37 10.84 18.42 -3.34
N GLN A 38 11.55 19.14 -2.48
CA GLN A 38 13.01 19.05 -2.31
C GLN A 38 13.39 17.79 -1.52
N ASP A 39 12.59 17.35 -0.55
CA ASP A 39 12.90 16.19 0.27
C ASP A 39 12.76 14.85 -0.48
N ALA A 40 11.87 14.79 -1.48
CA ALA A 40 11.82 13.65 -2.40
C ALA A 40 13.09 13.50 -3.26
N ARG A 41 13.91 14.56 -3.40
CA ARG A 41 15.22 14.49 -4.07
C ARG A 41 16.30 13.91 -3.15
N CYS A 42 16.03 13.83 -1.86
CA CYS A 42 16.95 13.29 -0.87
C CYS A 42 16.98 11.77 -0.90
N PHE A 43 15.83 11.16 -1.18
CA PHE A 43 15.74 9.73 -1.35
C PHE A 43 16.40 9.29 -2.66
N LYS A 44 17.40 8.42 -2.55
CA LYS A 44 18.05 7.74 -3.68
C LYS A 44 17.75 6.25 -3.58
N ALA A 45 17.18 5.69 -4.64
CA ALA A 45 16.99 4.26 -4.76
C ALA A 45 18.33 3.55 -5.03
N ALA A 46 18.33 2.21 -4.99
CA ALA A 46 19.54 1.39 -5.14
C ALA A 46 20.23 1.56 -6.50
N ASP A 47 19.50 2.00 -7.52
CA ASP A 47 20.02 2.34 -8.84
C ASP A 47 20.61 3.77 -8.91
N GLY A 48 20.59 4.50 -7.79
CA GLY A 48 21.04 5.89 -7.70
C GLY A 48 20.11 6.90 -8.36
N LEU A 49 18.95 6.47 -8.89
CA LEU A 49 18.00 7.34 -9.57
C LEU A 49 17.02 7.98 -8.57
N PRO A 50 16.58 9.24 -8.82
CA PRO A 50 15.48 9.84 -8.09
C PRO A 50 14.16 9.15 -8.46
N ASN A 51 13.41 8.66 -7.46
CA ASN A 51 12.19 7.87 -7.67
C ASN A 51 10.97 8.69 -8.19
N TRP A 52 11.10 10.00 -8.45
CA TRP A 52 9.96 10.88 -8.74
C TRP A 52 9.64 11.07 -10.24
N SER A 53 10.27 10.33 -11.16
CA SER A 53 9.96 10.42 -12.60
C SER A 53 8.61 9.75 -12.92
N THR A 54 7.51 10.45 -12.64
CA THR A 54 6.11 10.04 -12.91
C THR A 54 5.61 10.47 -14.30
N SER A 55 6.48 10.61 -15.31
CA SER A 55 5.92 10.86 -16.65
C SER A 55 5.28 9.57 -17.16
N GLU A 56 3.99 9.63 -17.49
CA GLU A 56 3.19 8.49 -18.02
C GLU A 56 3.79 7.86 -19.30
N TRP A 57 4.74 8.55 -19.93
CA TRP A 57 5.52 8.10 -21.09
C TRP A 57 6.71 7.20 -20.71
N PHE A 58 7.08 7.16 -19.43
CA PHE A 58 7.96 6.17 -18.84
C PHE A 58 7.12 5.17 -18.04
N ARG A 59 6.36 4.32 -18.74
CA ARG A 59 6.40 2.91 -18.32
C ARG A 59 7.86 2.50 -18.48
N PRO A 60 8.62 2.20 -17.41
CA PRO A 60 9.95 1.67 -17.60
C PRO A 60 9.78 0.39 -18.42
N LYS A 61 10.24 0.39 -19.68
CA LYS A 61 10.43 -0.84 -20.44
C LYS A 61 11.49 -1.74 -19.79
N GLN A 62 12.13 -1.30 -18.70
CA GLN A 62 13.09 -2.03 -17.91
C GLN A 62 12.67 -1.98 -16.45
N GLY A 63 12.43 -3.15 -15.89
CA GLY A 63 11.94 -3.34 -14.53
C GLY A 63 12.78 -2.57 -13.51
N ILE A 64 12.08 -1.86 -12.63
CA ILE A 64 12.54 -1.80 -11.26
C ILE A 64 12.39 -3.26 -10.79
N GLY A 65 13.51 -3.98 -10.74
CA GLY A 65 13.62 -5.36 -10.30
C GLY A 65 14.33 -6.29 -11.26
N ALA A 66 15.50 -6.77 -10.82
CA ALA A 66 16.08 -7.99 -11.36
C ALA A 66 15.07 -9.14 -11.31
N ILE A 67 15.21 -10.12 -12.19
CA ILE A 67 14.48 -11.40 -12.08
C ILE A 67 14.79 -11.98 -10.70
N VAL A 68 13.80 -12.01 -9.81
CA VAL A 68 14.00 -12.41 -8.41
C VAL A 68 13.89 -13.92 -8.24
N SER A 69 13.20 -14.61 -9.17
CA SER A 69 13.20 -16.06 -9.25
C SER A 69 12.88 -16.56 -10.66
N LYS A 70 13.42 -17.74 -10.98
CA LYS A 70 13.13 -18.52 -12.19
C LYS A 70 12.40 -19.84 -11.88
N GLN A 71 12.03 -20.07 -10.62
CA GLN A 71 11.41 -21.32 -10.16
C GLN A 71 9.89 -21.21 -10.12
N GLY A 72 9.20 -22.25 -10.63
CA GLY A 72 7.73 -22.30 -10.73
C GLY A 72 7.00 -22.31 -9.38
N ASP A 73 7.67 -22.67 -8.28
CA ASP A 73 7.09 -22.62 -6.93
C ASP A 73 6.87 -21.18 -6.44
N ASP A 74 7.50 -20.19 -7.09
CA ASP A 74 7.29 -18.77 -6.87
C ASP A 74 6.15 -18.20 -7.74
N ALA A 75 5.36 -19.05 -8.43
CA ALA A 75 4.23 -18.62 -9.27
C ALA A 75 3.10 -17.88 -8.51
N ASN A 76 3.25 -17.64 -7.21
CA ASN A 76 2.32 -16.84 -6.44
C ASN A 76 2.82 -15.39 -6.34
N PRO A 77 2.10 -14.42 -6.94
CA PRO A 77 2.38 -13.01 -6.73
C PRO A 77 2.39 -12.70 -5.23
N GLY A 78 3.45 -12.01 -4.80
CA GLY A 78 3.74 -11.72 -3.40
C GLY A 78 3.57 -10.24 -3.07
N ILE A 79 3.28 -9.93 -1.82
CA ILE A 79 3.27 -8.56 -1.30
C ILE A 79 4.12 -8.52 -0.05
N LEU A 80 5.09 -7.61 -0.02
CA LEU A 80 5.87 -7.32 1.16
C LEU A 80 5.75 -5.86 1.51
N THR A 81 5.62 -5.54 2.79
CA THR A 81 5.69 -4.16 3.27
C THR A 81 6.88 -4.06 4.21
N ALA A 82 7.82 -3.19 3.89
CA ALA A 82 9.02 -2.93 4.66
C ALA A 82 8.94 -1.55 5.31
N LYS A 83 9.18 -1.49 6.61
CA LYS A 83 9.54 -0.26 7.31
C LYS A 83 11.05 -0.07 7.21
N MET A 84 11.48 1.13 6.83
CA MET A 84 12.88 1.49 6.68
C MET A 84 13.19 2.74 7.51
N THR A 85 14.24 2.67 8.32
CA THR A 85 14.69 3.76 9.20
C THR A 85 16.07 4.25 8.76
N PHE A 86 16.13 5.47 8.23
CA PHE A 86 17.37 6.13 7.80
C PHE A 86 17.95 6.93 8.96
N ARG A 87 19.26 6.77 9.22
CA ARG A 87 19.98 7.46 10.32
C ARG A 87 21.11 8.37 9.85
N GLY A 88 21.33 8.48 8.55
CA GLY A 88 22.38 9.32 7.98
C GLY A 88 22.35 9.32 6.46
N PRO A 89 23.11 10.23 5.82
CA PRO A 89 23.00 10.47 4.39
C PRO A 89 23.50 9.31 3.52
N ASP A 90 24.57 8.65 3.96
CA ASP A 90 25.24 7.59 3.20
C ASP A 90 25.08 6.20 3.84
N VAL A 91 24.20 6.08 4.84
CA VAL A 91 23.95 4.83 5.58
C VAL A 91 22.71 4.15 5.00
N ALA A 92 22.80 2.83 4.81
CA ALA A 92 21.65 2.01 4.44
C ALA A 92 20.58 2.05 5.55
N PRO A 93 19.28 1.99 5.22
CA PRO A 93 18.25 1.98 6.23
C PRO A 93 18.23 0.68 7.05
N GLU A 94 17.96 0.79 8.35
CA GLU A 94 17.51 -0.36 9.13
C GLU A 94 16.15 -0.80 8.58
N THR A 95 16.02 -2.08 8.22
CA THR A 95 14.83 -2.59 7.54
C THR A 95 14.09 -3.62 8.38
N GLU A 96 12.81 -3.37 8.65
CA GLU A 96 11.88 -4.27 9.31
C GLU A 96 10.77 -4.67 8.33
N ILE A 97 10.42 -5.95 8.28
CA ILE A 97 9.37 -6.44 7.37
C ILE A 97 8.08 -6.53 8.17
N LEU A 98 7.17 -5.60 7.90
CA LEU A 98 5.88 -5.49 8.58
C LEU A 98 4.89 -6.54 8.06
N LEU A 99 4.84 -6.71 6.74
CA LEU A 99 3.97 -7.66 6.07
C LEU A 99 4.79 -8.54 5.13
N ARG A 100 4.53 -9.85 5.18
CA ARG A 100 5.03 -10.80 4.19
C ARG A 100 3.91 -11.73 3.75
N ARG A 101 3.45 -11.54 2.52
CA ARG A 101 2.56 -12.46 1.81
C ARG A 101 3.33 -13.04 0.63
N GLY A 102 3.81 -14.27 0.78
CA GLY A 102 4.62 -14.96 -0.24
C GLY A 102 5.82 -15.69 0.36
N SER A 103 6.70 -16.18 -0.51
CA SER A 103 7.91 -16.91 -0.14
C SER A 103 8.86 -16.06 0.71
N SER A 104 9.54 -16.68 1.69
CA SER A 104 10.57 -16.01 2.51
C SER A 104 11.75 -15.50 1.68
N ARG A 105 11.98 -16.05 0.49
CA ARG A 105 13.02 -15.57 -0.44
C ARG A 105 12.75 -14.16 -0.97
N LEU A 106 11.47 -13.79 -1.11
CA LEU A 106 11.10 -12.44 -1.51
C LEU A 106 11.56 -11.43 -0.46
N GLU A 107 11.54 -11.81 0.82
CA GLU A 107 12.03 -10.98 1.91
C GLU A 107 13.52 -10.65 1.76
N SER A 108 14.36 -11.66 1.51
CA SER A 108 15.79 -11.47 1.26
C SER A 108 16.00 -10.51 0.09
N SER A 109 15.25 -10.70 -1.01
CA SER A 109 15.38 -9.80 -2.16
C SER A 109 14.97 -8.36 -1.88
N VAL A 110 13.96 -8.13 -1.03
CA VAL A 110 13.60 -6.78 -0.59
C VAL A 110 14.74 -6.20 0.24
N ARG A 111 15.28 -6.95 1.20
CA ARG A 111 16.37 -6.50 2.08
C ARG A 111 17.62 -6.13 1.29
N ASP A 112 18.06 -7.01 0.40
CA ASP A 112 19.22 -6.78 -0.48
C ASP A 112 19.00 -5.54 -1.36
N TYR A 113 17.77 -5.36 -1.85
CA TYR A 113 17.44 -4.23 -2.70
C TYR A 113 17.41 -2.90 -1.92
N VAL A 114 16.78 -2.85 -0.74
CA VAL A 114 16.72 -1.62 0.06
C VAL A 114 18.04 -1.28 0.75
N GLU A 115 18.97 -2.23 0.85
CA GLU A 115 20.34 -1.96 1.33
C GLU A 115 21.04 -0.88 0.48
N GLY A 116 20.67 -0.74 -0.79
CA GLY A 116 21.16 0.31 -1.67
C GLY A 116 20.54 1.70 -1.45
N TYR A 117 19.47 1.81 -0.66
CA TYR A 117 18.76 3.07 -0.48
C TYR A 117 19.52 4.07 0.39
N ARG A 118 19.41 5.36 0.06
CA ARG A 118 20.07 6.45 0.81
C ARG A 118 19.13 7.64 0.99
N TRP A 119 19.34 8.41 2.07
CA TRP A 119 18.67 9.69 2.32
C TRP A 119 19.65 10.84 2.32
N ALA A 120 20.11 11.24 1.13
CA ALA A 120 21.28 12.09 0.92
C ALA A 120 21.21 13.49 1.58
N CYS A 121 20.03 13.99 1.95
CA CYS A 121 19.92 15.30 2.61
C CYS A 121 19.98 15.25 4.13
N MET A 122 20.10 14.08 4.76
CA MET A 122 20.27 14.03 6.22
C MET A 122 21.61 14.65 6.60
N ASN A 123 21.60 15.50 7.61
CA ASN A 123 22.80 15.99 8.27
C ASN A 123 23.16 15.07 9.45
N LYS A 124 24.43 15.12 9.85
CA LYS A 124 24.88 14.43 11.05
C LYS A 124 24.15 15.00 12.28
N GLY A 125 23.43 14.14 13.00
CA GLY A 125 22.67 14.52 14.18
C GLY A 125 21.19 14.79 13.92
N ASP A 126 20.74 14.73 12.66
CA ASP A 126 19.31 14.77 12.36
C ASP A 126 18.60 13.56 12.98
N PRO A 127 17.32 13.71 13.38
CA PRO A 127 16.52 12.59 13.83
C PRO A 127 16.36 11.54 12.71
N PRO A 128 16.22 10.25 13.06
CA PRO A 128 15.96 9.22 12.05
C PRO A 128 14.71 9.49 11.23
N VAL A 129 14.77 9.20 9.93
CA VAL A 129 13.61 9.26 9.02
C VAL A 129 13.04 7.87 8.84
N GLU A 130 11.75 7.70 9.11
CA GLU A 130 11.06 6.43 8.90
C GLU A 130 10.23 6.47 7.60
N THR A 131 10.18 5.32 6.92
CA THR A 131 9.42 5.17 5.69
C THR A 131 8.82 3.77 5.64
N VAL A 132 7.72 3.62 4.92
CA VAL A 132 7.04 2.33 4.72
C VAL A 132 6.86 2.13 3.23
N GLN A 133 7.37 1.02 2.70
CA GLN A 133 7.27 0.73 1.27
C GLN A 133 6.67 -0.64 1.06
N THR A 134 5.75 -0.70 0.11
CA THR A 134 5.17 -1.96 -0.36
C THR A 134 5.84 -2.38 -1.67
N PHE A 135 6.24 -3.64 -1.73
CA PHE A 135 6.78 -4.34 -2.88
C PHE A 135 5.74 -5.37 -3.33
N VAL A 136 5.24 -5.23 -4.55
CA VAL A 136 4.25 -6.13 -5.13
C VAL A 136 4.93 -6.94 -6.23
N TYR A 137 5.07 -8.24 -6.06
CA TYR A 137 5.62 -9.17 -7.04
C TYR A 137 4.47 -9.70 -7.91
N VAL A 138 4.59 -9.54 -9.22
CA VAL A 138 3.60 -9.92 -10.24
C VAL A 138 4.23 -10.89 -11.23
N LEU A 139 3.41 -11.72 -11.87
CA LEU A 139 3.83 -12.61 -12.95
C LEU A 139 4.28 -11.81 -14.19
N ASP A 140 4.92 -12.50 -15.13
CA ASP A 140 5.67 -11.88 -16.22
C ASP A 140 4.79 -11.20 -17.27
N ASP A 141 3.57 -11.71 -17.40
CA ASP A 141 2.50 -11.10 -18.17
C ASP A 141 1.98 -9.81 -17.51
N GLY A 142 2.46 -9.49 -16.32
CA GLY A 142 2.04 -8.35 -15.51
C GLY A 142 0.65 -8.50 -14.93
N THR A 143 0.05 -9.69 -15.01
CA THR A 143 -1.34 -9.91 -14.59
C THR A 143 -1.43 -9.96 -13.07
N LEU A 144 -2.20 -9.02 -12.51
CA LEU A 144 -2.68 -9.09 -11.14
C LEU A 144 -3.97 -9.90 -11.08
N PRO A 145 -4.22 -10.67 -10.00
CA PRO A 145 -5.53 -11.26 -9.78
C PRO A 145 -6.62 -10.19 -9.80
N ALA A 146 -7.75 -10.48 -10.42
CA ALA A 146 -8.90 -9.59 -10.41
C ALA A 146 -9.35 -9.29 -8.96
N PRO A 147 -9.78 -8.06 -8.65
CA PRO A 147 -10.36 -7.74 -7.35
C PRO A 147 -11.52 -8.67 -7.01
N ALA A 148 -11.65 -9.04 -5.74
CA ALA A 148 -12.80 -9.80 -5.30
C ALA A 148 -14.03 -8.89 -5.26
N ALA A 149 -15.13 -9.28 -5.91
CA ALA A 149 -16.37 -8.53 -5.87
C ALA A 149 -17.18 -8.88 -4.61
N LEU A 150 -17.56 -7.87 -3.84
CA LEU A 150 -18.39 -8.01 -2.64
C LEU A 150 -19.55 -7.02 -2.70
N THR A 151 -20.72 -7.41 -2.21
CA THR A 151 -21.77 -6.45 -1.87
C THR A 151 -21.44 -5.77 -0.54
N LEU A 152 -21.98 -4.57 -0.30
CA LEU A 152 -21.82 -3.89 0.98
C LEU A 152 -22.23 -4.78 2.17
N PRO A 153 -23.39 -5.49 2.17
CA PRO A 153 -23.72 -6.42 3.26
C PRO A 153 -22.68 -7.54 3.47
N GLN A 154 -22.14 -8.11 2.39
CA GLN A 154 -21.09 -9.13 2.50
C GLN A 154 -19.83 -8.55 3.13
N PHE A 155 -19.40 -7.35 2.70
CA PHE A 155 -18.26 -6.66 3.30
C PHE A 155 -18.50 -6.35 4.78
N LEU A 156 -19.66 -5.79 5.14
CA LEU A 156 -20.03 -5.47 6.52
C LEU A 156 -20.02 -6.71 7.44
N SER A 157 -20.39 -7.88 6.92
CA SER A 157 -20.31 -9.13 7.68
C SER A 157 -18.88 -9.53 8.07
N ALA A 158 -17.90 -9.05 7.31
CA ALA A 158 -16.47 -9.29 7.54
C ALA A 158 -15.81 -8.23 8.42
N VAL A 159 -16.43 -7.06 8.61
CA VAL A 159 -15.88 -5.97 9.43
C VAL A 159 -15.81 -6.39 10.90
N ASP A 160 -14.67 -6.14 11.52
CA ASP A 160 -14.47 -6.38 12.94
C ASP A 160 -15.26 -5.38 13.78
N LYS A 161 -15.85 -5.83 14.89
CA LYS A 161 -16.62 -5.00 15.84
C LYS A 161 -17.65 -4.09 15.16
N ILE A 162 -18.31 -4.56 14.09
CA ILE A 162 -19.27 -3.76 13.32
C ILE A 162 -20.44 -3.24 14.18
N THR A 163 -20.84 -4.00 15.20
CA THR A 163 -21.92 -3.63 16.15
C THR A 163 -21.52 -2.53 17.12
N GLU A 164 -20.23 -2.20 17.23
CA GLU A 164 -19.73 -1.09 18.05
C GLU A 164 -19.59 0.21 17.24
N GLN A 165 -19.70 0.13 15.91
CA GLN A 165 -19.58 1.28 15.02
C GLN A 165 -20.84 2.14 15.08
N LYS A 166 -20.72 3.42 15.45
CA LYS A 166 -21.84 4.36 15.49
C LYS A 166 -21.82 5.27 14.28
N VAL A 167 -22.30 4.76 13.14
CA VAL A 167 -22.31 5.49 11.87
C VAL A 167 -23.66 5.37 11.19
N ARG A 168 -24.03 6.42 10.44
CA ARG A 168 -25.20 6.42 9.58
C ARG A 168 -24.83 7.02 8.24
N PHE A 169 -25.08 6.28 7.17
CA PHE A 169 -24.84 6.74 5.79
C PHE A 169 -26.12 6.60 4.98
N ASP A 170 -26.58 7.70 4.39
CA ASP A 170 -27.68 7.68 3.43
C ASP A 170 -27.12 7.65 2.00
N PHE A 171 -26.98 6.45 1.44
CA PHE A 171 -26.39 6.29 0.12
C PHE A 171 -27.27 6.85 -1.01
N THR A 172 -28.56 7.11 -0.76
CA THR A 172 -29.45 7.77 -1.73
C THR A 172 -29.01 9.20 -2.02
N THR A 173 -28.41 9.87 -1.03
CA THR A 173 -27.82 11.20 -1.16
C THR A 173 -26.39 11.19 -1.71
N MET A 174 -25.76 10.02 -1.75
CA MET A 174 -24.36 9.82 -2.18
C MET A 174 -24.23 9.32 -3.63
N GLY A 175 -25.33 9.34 -4.39
CA GLY A 175 -25.37 8.90 -5.78
C GLY A 175 -25.23 7.38 -5.94
N CYS A 176 -26.01 6.62 -5.16
CA CYS A 176 -26.19 5.18 -5.36
C CYS A 176 -26.91 4.85 -6.68
N PRO A 177 -26.76 3.63 -7.20
CA PRO A 177 -25.77 2.63 -6.79
C PRO A 177 -24.36 3.05 -7.24
N PHE A 178 -23.33 2.59 -6.52
CA PHE A 178 -21.93 2.79 -6.93
C PHE A 178 -21.03 1.65 -6.49
N ASN A 179 -19.85 1.55 -7.09
CA ASN A 179 -18.81 0.61 -6.68
C ASN A 179 -17.60 1.38 -6.17
N LEU A 180 -16.96 0.86 -5.13
CA LEU A 180 -15.71 1.38 -4.60
C LEU A 180 -14.63 0.32 -4.73
N ARG A 181 -13.42 0.74 -5.13
CA ARG A 181 -12.24 -0.12 -5.05
C ARG A 181 -11.54 0.10 -3.72
N LEU A 182 -11.44 -0.96 -2.94
CA LEU A 182 -10.81 -0.99 -1.62
C LEU A 182 -9.60 -1.91 -1.65
N ARG A 183 -8.41 -1.41 -1.29
CA ARG A 183 -7.24 -2.24 -1.00
C ARG A 183 -7.05 -2.32 0.51
N TYR A 184 -7.15 -3.54 1.05
CA TYR A 184 -7.10 -3.76 2.50
C TYR A 184 -5.67 -3.76 3.03
N TRP A 185 -5.39 -3.09 4.15
CA TRP A 185 -4.02 -2.98 4.68
C TRP A 185 -3.86 -3.12 6.20
N HIS A 186 -4.95 -3.21 6.95
CA HIS A 186 -4.87 -3.36 8.40
C HIS A 186 -4.19 -4.68 8.81
N PRO A 187 -3.45 -4.70 9.95
CA PRO A 187 -3.31 -3.61 10.94
C PRO A 187 -2.15 -2.64 10.67
N PHE A 188 -1.44 -2.78 9.55
CA PHE A 188 -0.19 -2.05 9.32
C PHE A 188 -0.40 -0.61 8.87
N MET A 189 -1.46 -0.37 8.10
CA MET A 189 -1.85 0.94 7.61
C MET A 189 -3.36 0.95 7.30
N SER A 190 -3.88 2.15 7.03
CA SER A 190 -5.26 2.37 6.63
C SER A 190 -5.50 1.75 5.26
N ASN A 191 -6.74 1.30 5.03
CA ASN A 191 -7.12 0.81 3.71
C ASN A 191 -6.98 1.94 2.68
N ASP A 192 -6.63 1.57 1.45
CA ASP A 192 -6.73 2.49 0.34
C ASP A 192 -8.10 2.35 -0.31
N VAL A 193 -8.73 3.50 -0.60
CA VAL A 193 -10.11 3.56 -1.10
C VAL A 193 -10.16 4.65 -2.15
N ALA A 194 -10.33 4.24 -3.40
CA ALA A 194 -10.37 5.15 -4.55
C ALA A 194 -11.81 5.62 -4.82
N ASP A 195 -12.06 6.91 -4.60
CA ASP A 195 -13.31 7.59 -4.98
C ASP A 195 -13.05 9.09 -5.15
N SER A 196 -13.71 9.71 -6.13
CA SER A 196 -13.57 11.15 -6.43
C SER A 196 -14.83 11.95 -6.13
N ASN A 197 -15.91 11.32 -5.65
CA ASN A 197 -17.17 11.97 -5.38
C ASN A 197 -17.15 12.61 -3.98
N PRO A 198 -17.24 13.96 -3.88
CA PRO A 198 -17.18 14.62 -2.58
C PRO A 198 -18.31 14.23 -1.61
N ASN A 199 -19.46 13.79 -2.14
CA ASN A 199 -20.60 13.36 -1.32
C ASN A 199 -20.34 12.02 -0.60
N ARG A 200 -19.32 11.25 -1.00
CA ARG A 200 -18.96 9.95 -0.40
C ARG A 200 -17.82 10.04 0.61
N ARG A 201 -17.27 11.23 0.83
CA ARG A 201 -16.05 11.44 1.63
C ARG A 201 -16.13 10.81 3.02
N GLU A 202 -17.24 10.99 3.73
CA GLU A 202 -17.38 10.45 5.09
C GLU A 202 -17.36 8.91 5.11
N PHE A 203 -18.07 8.28 4.15
CA PHE A 203 -18.10 6.83 4.01
C PHE A 203 -16.73 6.28 3.60
N VAL A 204 -16.03 6.94 2.68
CA VAL A 204 -14.67 6.61 2.27
C VAL A 204 -13.70 6.70 3.45
N GLU A 205 -13.76 7.76 4.25
CA GLU A 205 -12.94 7.93 5.45
C GLU A 205 -13.20 6.87 6.52
N TRP A 206 -14.44 6.39 6.62
CA TRP A 206 -14.78 5.26 7.46
C TRP A 206 -14.18 3.96 6.92
N LEU A 207 -14.33 3.68 5.61
CA LEU A 207 -13.74 2.50 4.96
C LEU A 207 -12.21 2.45 5.06
N ARG A 208 -11.52 3.59 5.11
CA ARG A 208 -10.06 3.66 5.36
C ARG A 208 -9.68 3.09 6.74
N LYS A 209 -10.57 3.16 7.73
CA LYS A 209 -10.30 2.83 9.14
C LYS A 209 -10.79 1.44 9.55
N VAL A 210 -11.76 0.85 8.84
CA VAL A 210 -12.30 -0.46 9.23
C VAL A 210 -11.27 -1.57 9.08
N SER A 211 -11.16 -2.39 10.12
CA SER A 211 -10.47 -3.68 10.08
C SER A 211 -11.47 -4.80 9.80
N VAL A 212 -10.98 -5.93 9.27
CA VAL A 212 -11.78 -7.16 9.19
C VAL A 212 -11.53 -8.04 10.39
N LYS A 213 -12.48 -8.94 10.66
CA LYS A 213 -12.40 -9.94 11.73
C LYS A 213 -11.09 -10.76 11.63
N PRO A 214 -10.37 -10.99 12.74
CA PRO A 214 -9.10 -11.72 12.71
C PRO A 214 -9.18 -13.10 12.06
N GLU A 215 -10.31 -13.81 12.22
CA GLU A 215 -10.51 -15.16 11.67
C GLU A 215 -10.63 -15.16 10.15
N LEU A 216 -11.00 -14.01 9.55
CA LEU A 216 -11.08 -13.82 8.10
C LEU A 216 -9.75 -13.35 7.51
N ASN A 217 -8.80 -12.94 8.35
CA ASN A 217 -7.47 -12.47 7.95
C ASN A 217 -6.33 -13.18 8.71
N PRO A 218 -6.31 -14.53 8.76
CA PRO A 218 -5.22 -15.24 9.41
C PRO A 218 -3.92 -14.94 8.69
N ASP A 219 -2.84 -14.72 9.44
CA ASP A 219 -1.51 -14.36 8.93
C ASP A 219 -1.50 -13.17 7.96
N ASN A 220 -2.46 -12.24 8.09
CA ASN A 220 -2.60 -11.06 7.24
C ASN A 220 -2.80 -11.35 5.73
N LYS A 221 -3.43 -12.48 5.39
CA LYS A 221 -3.68 -12.90 4.00
C LYS A 221 -4.50 -11.92 3.16
N LEU A 222 -5.28 -11.05 3.78
CA LEU A 222 -6.07 -10.02 3.10
C LEU A 222 -5.28 -8.73 2.85
N ALA A 223 -4.13 -8.53 3.51
CA ALA A 223 -3.34 -7.32 3.32
C ALA A 223 -2.82 -7.22 1.86
N GLY A 224 -2.94 -6.02 1.30
CA GLY A 224 -2.69 -5.69 -0.10
C GLY A 224 -3.71 -6.28 -1.09
N ARG A 225 -4.76 -6.99 -0.65
CA ARG A 225 -5.81 -7.48 -1.57
C ARG A 225 -6.78 -6.37 -1.93
N GLU A 226 -7.20 -6.38 -3.19
CA GLU A 226 -8.24 -5.49 -3.71
C GLU A 226 -9.61 -6.15 -3.69
N PHE A 227 -10.61 -5.33 -3.36
CA PHE A 227 -12.01 -5.66 -3.34
C PHE A 227 -12.78 -4.58 -4.09
N ASP A 228 -13.70 -4.99 -4.96
CA ASP A 228 -14.69 -4.09 -5.54
C ASP A 228 -15.97 -4.24 -4.69
N VAL A 229 -16.26 -3.22 -3.88
CA VAL A 229 -17.41 -3.18 -2.96
C VAL A 229 -18.57 -2.46 -3.62
N SER A 230 -19.65 -3.21 -3.90
CA SER A 230 -20.87 -2.69 -4.50
C SER A 230 -21.82 -2.15 -3.44
N VAL A 231 -22.18 -0.87 -3.56
CA VAL A 231 -23.03 -0.14 -2.63
C VAL A 231 -24.41 0.10 -3.27
N PRO A 232 -25.48 -0.54 -2.75
CA PRO A 232 -26.84 -0.33 -3.25
C PRO A 232 -27.46 0.96 -2.72
N CYS A 233 -28.63 1.32 -3.24
CA CYS A 233 -29.44 2.41 -2.69
C CYS A 233 -30.13 1.98 -1.39
N LEU A 234 -29.53 2.35 -0.26
CA LEU A 234 -30.08 2.14 1.08
C LEU A 234 -29.56 3.18 2.07
N VAL A 235 -30.14 3.18 3.27
CA VAL A 235 -29.58 3.85 4.45
C VAL A 235 -28.91 2.79 5.31
N LEU A 236 -27.60 2.91 5.52
CA LEU A 236 -26.89 2.12 6.53
C LEU A 236 -27.00 2.86 7.85
N ASP A 237 -27.55 2.21 8.85
CA ASP A 237 -27.67 2.75 10.20
C ASP A 237 -27.16 1.72 11.21
N LEU A 238 -26.09 2.07 11.91
CA LEU A 238 -25.45 1.24 12.93
C LEU A 238 -25.48 1.90 14.32
N LEU A 239 -26.36 2.89 14.51
CA LEU A 239 -26.50 3.64 15.78
C LEU A 239 -27.14 2.82 16.91
#